data_AF-A0A9N9H7I1-F1
#
_entry.id   AF-A0A9N9H7I1-F1
#
_cell.length_a   1.000
_cell.length_b   1.000
_cell.length_c   1.000
_cell.angle_alpha   90.00
_cell.angle_beta   90.00
_cell.angle_gamma   90.00
#
_symmetry.space_group_name_H-M   'P 1'
#
loop_
_entity.id
_entity.type
_entity.pdbx_description
1 polymer ?
#
loop_
_entity_poly.entity_id
_entity_poly.type
_entity_poly.pdbx_seq_one_letter_code
_entity_poly.pdbx_strand_id
1 'polypeptide(L)' 'MLAQKDDLGKEYMVAYASCAFTKPEKNYSTTNLKCLAVLYAIEYFCHYFGLNHFFVVTDYAALKWLQTSALTGSKARWDF' A
#
# COMPACT_ATOMS: atom_id res chain seq x y z
N MET A 1 -5.50 -6.14 -2.21
CA MET A 1 -6.06 -6.49 -3.53
C MET A 1 -5.71 -5.39 -4.50
N LEU A 2 -5.43 -5.75 -5.75
CA LEU A 2 -5.17 -4.82 -6.84
C LEU A 2 -6.33 -4.88 -7.82
N ALA A 3 -6.96 -3.73 -8.08
CA ALA A 3 -8.02 -3.58 -9.05
C ALA A 3 -7.68 -2.44 -10.01
N GLN A 4 -8.07 -2.60 -11.28
CA GLN A 4 -7.90 -1.61 -12.33
C GLN A 4 -9.28 -1.18 -12.83
N LYS A 5 -9.44 0.09 -13.17
CA LYS A 5 -10.64 0.61 -13.83
C LYS A 5 -10.42 0.63 -15.34
N ASP A 6 -11.40 0.15 -16.07
CA ASP A 6 -11.47 0.26 -17.53
C ASP A 6 -11.97 1.66 -17.95
N ASP A 7 -11.98 1.95 -19.25
CA ASP A 7 -12.36 3.27 -19.80
C ASP A 7 -13.81 3.65 -19.45
N LEU A 8 -14.67 2.63 -19.25
CA LEU A 8 -16.05 2.76 -18.78
C LEU A 8 -16.18 2.89 -17.24
N GLY A 9 -15.08 2.98 -16.51
CA GLY A 9 -15.04 3.12 -15.05
C GLY A 9 -15.34 1.84 -14.27
N LYS A 10 -15.51 0.70 -14.94
CA LYS A 10 -15.77 -0.60 -14.31
C LYS A 10 -14.49 -1.17 -13.70
N GLU A 11 -14.58 -1.60 -12.45
CA GLU A 11 -13.46 -2.17 -11.70
C GLU A 11 -13.27 -3.67 -12.02
N TYR A 12 -12.05 -4.04 -12.37
CA TYR A 12 -11.63 -5.41 -12.61
C TYR A 12 -10.52 -5.79 -11.64
N MET A 13 -10.67 -6.95 -11.01
CA MET A 13 -9.67 -7.49 -10.10
C MET A 13 -8.48 -8.03 -10.90
N VAL A 14 -7.30 -7.49 -10.65
CA VAL A 14 -6.05 -7.88 -11.33
C VAL A 14 -5.32 -8.93 -10.51
N ALA A 15 -5.20 -8.72 -9.20
CA ALA A 15 -4.46 -9.62 -8.34
C ALA A 15 -4.86 -9.51 -6.87
N TYR A 16 -4.65 -10.60 -6.12
CA TYR A 16 -4.80 -10.65 -4.68
C TYR A 16 -3.44 -10.89 -4.03
N ALA A 17 -3.21 -10.20 -2.92
CA ALA A 17 -2.05 -10.41 -2.08
C ALA A 17 -2.52 -10.53 -0.64
N SER A 18 -1.95 -11.49 0.07
CA SER A 18 -2.13 -11.70 1.49
C SER A 18 -0.76 -11.99 2.10
N CYS A 19 -0.45 -11.34 3.22
CA CYS A 19 0.76 -11.64 3.98
C CYS A 19 0.37 -12.19 5.35
N ALA A 20 1.12 -13.18 5.83
CA ALA A 20 1.06 -13.63 7.20
C ALA A 20 2.16 -12.94 8.00
N PHE A 21 1.79 -12.22 9.05
CA PHE A 21 2.76 -11.59 9.95
C PHE A 21 3.62 -12.65 10.66
N THR A 22 4.92 -12.39 10.74
CA THR A 22 5.85 -13.24 11.50
C THR A 22 5.61 -13.10 13.01
N LYS A 23 6.12 -14.05 13.81
CA LYS A 23 5.97 -14.06 15.28
C LYS A 23 6.32 -12.71 15.96
N PRO A 24 7.42 -12.01 15.61
CA PRO A 24 7.72 -10.71 16.22
C PRO A 24 6.76 -9.59 15.77
N GLU A 25 6.31 -9.62 14.52
CA GLU A 25 5.41 -8.60 13.97
C GLU A 25 4.01 -8.67 14.60
N LYS A 26 3.56 -9.86 14.99
CA LYS A 26 2.28 -10.05 15.71
C LYS A 26 2.20 -9.32 17.05
N ASN A 27 3.33 -8.94 17.66
CA ASN A 27 3.35 -8.15 18.89
C ASN A 27 3.17 -6.64 18.64
N TYR A 28 3.15 -6.20 17.37
CA TYR A 28 2.90 -4.81 17.05
C TYR A 28 1.44 -4.41 17.32
N SER A 29 1.26 -3.12 17.60
CA SER A 29 -0.07 -2.55 17.71
C SER A 29 -0.85 -2.71 16.41
N THR A 30 -2.19 -2.76 16.51
CA THR A 30 -3.08 -2.90 15.34
C THR A 30 -2.79 -1.86 14.25
N THR A 31 -2.40 -0.64 14.64
CA THR A 31 -1.98 0.41 13.70
C THR A 31 -0.73 0.04 12.91
N ASN A 32 0.29 -0.45 13.61
CA ASN A 32 1.56 -0.83 12.98
C ASN A 32 1.37 -2.05 12.06
N LEU A 33 0.58 -3.04 12.47
CA LEU A 33 0.22 -4.18 11.63
C LEU A 33 -0.49 -3.76 10.35
N LYS A 34 -1.42 -2.80 10.43
CA LYS A 34 -2.12 -2.27 9.26
C LYS A 34 -1.18 -1.50 8.33
N CYS A 35 -0.27 -0.68 8.87
CA CYS A 35 0.77 -0.01 8.06
C CYS A 35 1.68 -1.02 7.37
N LEU A 36 2.13 -2.05 8.09
CA LEU A 36 2.97 -3.11 7.56
C LEU A 36 2.26 -3.88 6.42
N ALA A 37 0.97 -4.16 6.56
CA ALA A 37 0.18 -4.79 5.50
C ALA A 37 0.12 -3.93 4.22
N VAL A 38 0.04 -2.60 4.36
CA VAL A 38 0.06 -1.68 3.22
C VAL A 38 1.44 -1.63 2.58
N LEU A 39 2.51 -1.52 3.39
CA LEU A 39 3.88 -1.56 2.88
C LEU A 39 4.16 -2.86 2.11
N TYR A 40 3.75 -4.00 2.68
CA TYR A 40 3.84 -5.30 2.01
C TYR A 40 3.07 -5.31 0.70
N ALA A 41 1.84 -4.78 0.68
CA ALA A 41 1.05 -4.71 -0.55
C ALA A 41 1.72 -3.83 -1.62
N ILE A 42 2.29 -2.68 -1.24
CA ILE A 42 3.00 -1.80 -2.16
C ILE A 42 4.24 -2.49 -2.72
N GLU A 43 5.03 -3.15 -1.87
CA GLU A 43 6.22 -3.90 -2.29
C GLU A 43 5.85 -5.07 -3.22
N TYR A 44 4.84 -5.85 -2.84
CA TYR A 44 4.35 -6.99 -3.62
C TYR A 44 3.82 -6.56 -4.99
N PHE A 45 3.10 -5.43 -5.06
CA PHE A 45 2.55 -4.90 -6.30
C PHE A 45 3.47 -3.88 -6.99
N CYS A 46 4.67 -3.62 -6.48
CA CYS A 46 5.61 -2.63 -7.03
C CYS A 46 5.88 -2.90 -8.52
N HIS A 47 6.00 -4.17 -8.89
CA HIS A 47 6.18 -4.58 -10.29
C HIS A 47 4.97 -4.27 -11.19
N TYR A 48 3.76 -4.23 -10.63
CA TYR A 48 2.54 -3.86 -11.37
C TYR A 48 2.37 -2.35 -11.51
N PHE A 49 2.88 -1.57 -10.54
CA PHE A 49 2.69 -0.12 -10.51
C PHE A 49 3.76 0.65 -11.31
N GLY A 50 4.99 0.15 -11.37
CA GLY A 50 6.09 0.87 -12.04
C GLY A 50 6.22 2.31 -11.52
N LEU A 51 6.22 3.29 -12.43
CA LEU A 51 6.23 4.74 -12.13
C LEU A 51 4.83 5.39 -12.12
N ASN A 52 3.76 4.60 -12.16
CA ASN A 52 2.41 5.15 -12.28
C ASN A 52 1.81 5.52 -10.92
N HIS A 53 0.96 6.55 -10.93
CA HIS A 53 0.16 6.93 -9.77
C HIS A 53 -0.86 5.83 -9.46
N PHE A 54 -0.96 5.44 -8.19
CA PHE A 54 -1.94 4.48 -7.71
C PHE A 54 -2.66 4.99 -6.46
N PHE A 55 -3.85 4.44 -6.22
CA PHE A 55 -4.66 4.75 -5.05
C PHE A 55 -4.67 3.56 -4.10
N VAL A 56 -4.32 3.79 -2.84
CA VAL A 56 -4.44 2.80 -1.78
C VAL A 56 -5.77 3.03 -1.06
N VAL A 57 -6.67 2.06 -1.17
CA VAL A 57 -7.94 2.05 -0.42
C VAL A 57 -7.76 1.16 0.81
N THR A 58 -7.93 1.74 1.99
CA THR A 58 -7.81 1.06 3.29
C THR A 58 -8.91 1.55 4.21
N ASP A 59 -9.50 0.64 5.00
CA ASP A 59 -10.54 0.96 6.00
C ASP A 59 -10.00 1.80 7.16
N TYR A 60 -8.68 1.99 7.25
CA TYR A 60 -8.06 2.50 8.46
C TYR A 60 -7.55 3.93 8.32
N ALA A 61 -8.18 4.83 9.08
CA ALA A 61 -7.88 6.26 9.10
C ALA A 61 -6.42 6.61 9.45
N ALA A 62 -5.69 5.75 10.17
CA ALA A 62 -4.28 6.01 10.51
C ALA A 62 -3.36 6.03 9.29
N LEU A 63 -3.70 5.33 8.22
CA LEU A 63 -2.94 5.37 6.95
C LEU A 63 -3.19 6.65 6.15
N LYS A 64 -4.28 7.37 6.43
CA LYS A 64 -4.51 8.72 5.90
C LYS A 64 -3.43 9.69 6.38
N TRP A 65 -2.90 9.49 7.59
CA TRP A 65 -1.79 10.28 8.11
C TRP A 65 -0.49 10.03 7.34
N LEU A 66 -0.24 8.79 6.91
CA LEU A 66 0.93 8.43 6.08
C LEU A 66 0.90 9.13 4.72
N GLN A 67 -0.29 9.26 4.12
CA GLN A 67 -0.45 10.00 2.86
C GLN A 67 -0.11 11.48 3.03
N THR A 68 -0.48 12.10 4.16
CA THR A 68 -0.17 13.51 4.45
C THR A 68 1.30 13.72 4.86
N SER A 69 1.91 12.78 5.56
CA SER A 69 3.30 12.91 6.04
C SER A 69 4.34 12.63 4.94
N ALA A 70 4.05 11.74 3.98
CA ALA A 70 4.88 11.52 2.80
C ALA A 70 4.88 12.72 1.82
N LEU A 71 3.85 13.57 1.86
CA LEU A 71 3.77 14.79 1.05
C LEU A 71 4.47 16.00 1.68
N THR A 72 4.86 15.94 2.96
CA THR A 72 5.39 17.10 3.71
C THR A 72 6.93 17.11 3.83
N GLY A 73 7.65 16.15 3.24
CA GLY A 73 9.10 16.09 3.38
C GLY A 73 9.81 15.51 2.16
N SER A 74 10.43 16.38 1.37
CA SER A 74 11.47 16.06 0.39
C SER A 74 12.38 14.91 0.85
N LYS A 75 12.19 13.72 0.29
CA LYS A 75 13.14 12.59 0.27
C LYS A 75 12.65 11.46 -0.64
N ALA A 76 12.23 11.80 -1.86
CA ALA A 76 12.23 10.86 -2.97
C ALA A 76 13.68 10.79 -3.51
N ARG A 77 14.51 9.94 -2.91
CA ARG A 77 15.81 9.56 -3.47
C ARG A 77 16.07 8.10 -3.15
N TRP A 78 15.56 7.22 -4.00
CA TRP A 78 16.09 5.88 -4.17
C TRP A 78 17.07 5.97 -5.33
N ASP A 79 18.34 6.22 -4.97
CA ASP A 79 19.51 6.09 -5.85
C ASP A 79 20.13 4.75 -5.51
N PHE A 80 20.10 3.81 -6.46
CA PHE A 80 21.12 2.81 -6.79
C PHE A 80 20.75 2.15 -8.12
#